data_AF-A0A955D7A7-F1
#
_entry.id   AF-A0A955D7A7-F1
#
_cell.length_a   1.000
_cell.length_b   1.000
_cell.length_c   1.000
_cell.angle_alpha   90.00
_cell.angle_beta   90.00
_cell.angle_gamma   90.00
#
_symmetry.space_group_name_H-M   'P 1'
#
loop_
_entity.id
_entity.type
_entity.pdbx_description
1 polymer ?
#
loop_
_entity_poly.entity_id
_entity_poly.type
_entity_poly.pdbx_seq_one_letter_code
_entity_poly.pdbx_strand_id
1 'polypeptide(L)'
;GVTLDPLVGLDDDRMALRSRLLAVPELRERYLAHVREIAEADRDGDRLGPRIDGSRNNLESSVAEQTRGLSSHDAFMRVTGPDATDADAGSLREFALRRRAFLLGEEPASNARTGGIAPNR
;
A
#
# COMPACT_ATOMS: atom_id res chain seq x y z
N GLY A 1 -3.86 -1.63 -6.56
CA GLY A 1 -3.84 -0.24 -6.08
C GLY A 1 -4.32 -0.18 -4.63
N VAL A 2 -4.14 0.97 -3.97
CA VAL A 2 -4.50 1.17 -2.55
C VAL A 2 -5.99 0.89 -2.25
N THR A 3 -6.87 1.18 -3.20
CA THR A 3 -8.34 0.98 -3.12
C THR A 3 -8.82 -0.27 -3.85
N LEU A 4 -7.93 -1.22 -4.17
CA LEU A 4 -8.31 -2.43 -4.90
C LEU A 4 -9.20 -3.32 -4.02
N ASP A 5 -10.37 -3.72 -4.52
CA ASP A 5 -11.24 -4.65 -3.81
C ASP A 5 -10.48 -5.97 -3.51
N PRO A 6 -10.44 -6.46 -2.25
CA PRO A 6 -9.88 -7.78 -1.93
C PRO A 6 -10.46 -8.93 -2.75
N LEU A 7 -11.70 -8.79 -3.22
CA LEU A 7 -12.44 -9.76 -4.03
C LEU A 7 -12.37 -9.45 -5.54
N VAL A 8 -11.42 -8.62 -5.98
CA VAL A 8 -11.27 -8.32 -7.42
C VAL A 8 -10.90 -9.56 -8.24
N GLY A 9 -11.53 -9.69 -9.41
CA GLY A 9 -11.21 -10.74 -10.38
C GLY A 9 -11.65 -12.15 -9.94
N LEU A 10 -12.72 -12.26 -9.16
CA LEU A 10 -13.34 -13.55 -8.85
C LEU A 10 -13.86 -14.27 -10.11
N ASP A 11 -14.13 -13.54 -11.18
CA ASP A 11 -14.57 -14.10 -12.46
C ASP A 11 -13.42 -14.28 -13.47
N ASP A 12 -12.15 -14.20 -13.04
CA ASP A 12 -10.98 -14.46 -13.92
C ASP A 12 -10.74 -15.98 -14.05
N ASP A 13 -11.01 -16.53 -15.22
CA ASP A 13 -10.82 -17.95 -15.55
C ASP A 13 -9.39 -18.45 -15.34
N ARG A 14 -8.38 -17.56 -15.38
CA ARG A 14 -6.98 -17.92 -15.11
C ARG A 14 -6.72 -18.21 -13.63
N MET A 15 -7.66 -17.85 -12.76
CA MET A 15 -7.58 -17.98 -11.29
C MET A 15 -8.65 -18.94 -10.74
N ALA A 16 -8.97 -20.01 -11.49
CA ALA A 16 -10.08 -20.93 -11.21
C ALA A 16 -10.15 -21.48 -9.77
N LEU A 17 -9.01 -21.74 -9.12
CA LEU A 17 -8.99 -22.20 -7.73
C LEU A 17 -9.53 -21.12 -6.77
N ARG A 18 -9.03 -19.88 -6.91
CA ARG A 18 -9.44 -18.75 -6.08
C ARG A 18 -10.93 -18.47 -6.27
N SER A 19 -11.39 -18.43 -7.52
CA SER A 19 -12.79 -18.20 -7.88
C SER A 19 -13.73 -19.22 -7.24
N ARG A 20 -13.39 -20.52 -7.33
CA ARG A 20 -14.22 -21.60 -6.76
C ARG A 20 -14.20 -21.60 -5.23
N LEU A 21 -13.05 -21.36 -4.60
CA LEU A 21 -12.96 -21.29 -3.13
C LEU A 21 -13.77 -20.12 -2.58
N LEU A 22 -13.61 -18.93 -3.15
CA LEU A 22 -14.28 -17.73 -2.67
C LEU A 22 -15.74 -17.61 -3.16
N ALA A 23 -16.22 -18.53 -4.01
CA ALA A 23 -17.65 -18.71 -4.27
C ALA A 23 -18.40 -19.32 -3.08
N VAL A 24 -17.70 -20.07 -2.21
CA VAL A 24 -18.27 -20.63 -0.98
C VAL A 24 -18.36 -19.53 0.09
N PRO A 25 -19.56 -19.19 0.61
CA PRO A 25 -19.75 -18.06 1.53
C PRO A 25 -18.87 -18.12 2.78
N GLU A 26 -18.77 -19.29 3.42
CA GLU A 26 -18.02 -19.49 4.66
C GLU A 26 -16.51 -19.29 4.45
N LEU A 27 -15.99 -19.68 3.28
CA LEU A 27 -14.59 -19.48 2.93
C LEU A 27 -14.30 -18.02 2.57
N ARG A 28 -15.26 -17.33 1.93
CA ARG A 28 -15.17 -15.90 1.64
C ARG A 28 -15.12 -15.08 2.91
N GLU A 29 -15.99 -15.37 3.87
CA GLU A 29 -16.00 -14.69 5.18
C GLU A 29 -14.68 -14.90 5.92
N ARG A 30 -14.17 -16.14 5.96
CA ARG A 30 -12.85 -16.43 6.56
C ARG A 30 -11.71 -15.69 5.87
N TYR A 31 -11.73 -15.63 4.54
CA TYR A 31 -10.74 -14.87 3.78
C TYR A 31 -10.75 -13.39 4.16
N LEU A 32 -11.92 -12.76 4.20
CA LEU A 32 -12.05 -11.35 4.59
C LEU A 32 -11.63 -11.11 6.05
N ALA A 33 -11.92 -12.05 6.94
CA ALA A 33 -11.43 -12.00 8.32
C ALA A 33 -9.89 -12.01 8.38
N HIS A 34 -9.21 -12.86 7.59
CA HIS A 34 -7.75 -12.85 7.51
C HIS A 34 -7.20 -11.57 6.88
N VAL A 35 -7.86 -11.02 5.86
CA VAL A 35 -7.45 -9.73 5.27
C VAL A 35 -7.50 -8.63 6.32
N ARG A 36 -8.56 -8.60 7.14
CA ARG A 36 -8.71 -7.65 8.25
C ARG A 36 -7.64 -7.86 9.32
N GLU A 37 -7.41 -9.10 9.74
CA GLU A 37 -6.37 -9.47 10.72
C GLU A 37 -4.98 -8.99 10.26
N ILE A 38 -4.62 -9.21 9.00
CA ILE A 38 -3.36 -8.73 8.42
C ILE A 38 -3.28 -7.20 8.46
N ALA A 39 -4.37 -6.50 8.12
CA ALA A 39 -4.41 -5.03 8.16
C ALA A 39 -4.34 -4.48 9.60
N GLU A 40 -4.81 -5.23 10.59
CA GLU A 40 -4.72 -4.87 12.01
C GLU A 40 -3.33 -5.19 12.61
N ALA A 41 -2.62 -6.18 12.06
CA ALA A 41 -1.37 -6.69 12.62
C ALA A 41 -0.17 -5.74 12.47
N ASP A 42 -0.14 -4.87 11.46
CA ASP A 42 0.91 -3.88 11.20
C ASP A 42 0.34 -2.48 11.48
N ARG A 43 0.44 -2.03 12.73
CA ARG A 43 -0.07 -0.72 13.16
C ARG A 43 1.02 0.31 12.98
N ASP A 44 0.71 1.38 12.24
CA ASP A 44 1.63 2.51 12.00
C ASP A 44 2.99 2.12 11.40
N GLY A 45 3.04 0.98 10.69
CA GLY A 45 4.25 0.47 10.03
C GLY A 45 5.30 -0.07 10.98
N ASP A 46 4.91 -0.53 12.17
CA ASP A 46 5.80 -1.11 13.18
C ASP A 46 6.46 -2.42 12.73
N ARG A 47 5.84 -3.21 11.86
CA ARG A 47 6.42 -4.44 11.29
C ARG A 47 7.11 -4.19 9.96
N LEU A 48 6.46 -3.44 9.07
CA LEU A 48 7.01 -3.20 7.73
C LEU A 48 8.15 -2.19 7.75
N GLY A 49 8.09 -1.19 8.62
CA GLY A 49 9.06 -0.11 8.72
C GLY A 49 10.49 -0.61 8.96
N PRO A 50 10.76 -1.38 10.02
CA PRO A 50 12.10 -1.92 10.28
C PRO A 50 12.66 -2.77 9.13
N ARG A 51 11.78 -3.42 8.35
CA ARG A 51 12.20 -4.18 7.17
C ARG A 51 12.64 -3.27 6.03
N ILE A 52 11.88 -2.20 5.76
CA ILE A 52 12.26 -1.17 4.78
C ILE A 52 13.60 -0.55 5.20
N ASP A 53 13.76 -0.23 6.47
CA ASP A 53 14.99 0.37 6.99
C ASP A 53 16.18 -0.57 6.84
N GLY A 54 16.01 -1.85 7.19
CA GLY A 54 17.05 -2.87 7.00
C GLY A 54 17.44 -3.06 5.54
N SER A 55 16.46 -3.13 4.63
CA SER A 55 16.72 -3.21 3.19
C SER A 55 17.42 -1.96 2.65
N ARG A 56 17.02 -0.76 3.08
CA ARG A 56 17.67 0.50 2.70
C ARG A 56 19.13 0.50 3.11
N ASN A 57 19.42 0.19 4.38
CA ASN A 57 20.78 0.21 4.91
C ASN A 57 21.71 -0.78 4.17
N ASN A 58 21.19 -1.93 3.76
CA ASN A 58 21.96 -2.92 3.01
C ASN A 58 22.24 -2.50 1.56
N LEU A 59 21.41 -1.64 0.98
CA LEU A 59 21.47 -1.26 -0.43
C LEU A 59 22.10 0.12 -0.67
N GLU A 60 22.12 0.99 0.33
CA GLU A 60 22.53 2.39 0.23
C GLU A 60 23.85 2.58 -0.54
N SER A 61 24.92 1.89 -0.15
CA SER A 61 26.23 2.00 -0.82
C SER A 61 26.17 1.60 -2.29
N SER A 62 25.48 0.50 -2.59
CA SER A 62 25.32 0.01 -3.97
C SER A 62 24.50 0.98 -4.82
N VAL A 63 23.48 1.62 -4.24
CA VAL A 63 22.66 2.62 -4.92
C VAL A 63 23.44 3.92 -5.14
N ALA A 64 24.29 4.32 -4.20
CA ALA A 64 25.14 5.50 -4.32
C ALA A 64 26.17 5.38 -5.47
N GLU A 65 26.68 4.17 -5.70
CA GLU A 65 27.62 3.88 -6.80
C GLU A 65 26.95 3.70 -8.17
N GLN A 66 25.60 3.60 -8.21
CA GLN A 66 24.85 3.34 -9.44
C GLN A 66 24.81 4.58 -10.37
N THR A 67 25.66 4.58 -11.40
CA THR A 67 25.77 5.70 -12.35
C THR A 67 24.73 5.70 -13.49
N ARG A 68 23.93 4.64 -13.64
CA ARG A 68 22.94 4.46 -14.74
C ARG A 68 21.52 4.15 -14.25
N GLY A 69 21.19 4.56 -13.02
CA GLY A 69 19.87 4.34 -12.43
C GLY A 69 18.77 5.19 -13.09
N LEU A 70 17.53 4.70 -13.07
CA LEU A 70 16.34 5.46 -13.48
C LEU A 70 15.93 6.56 -12.48
N SER A 71 16.51 6.52 -11.28
CA SER A 71 16.25 7.47 -10.19
C SER A 71 17.55 7.78 -9.45
N SER A 72 17.59 8.91 -8.75
CA SER A 72 18.77 9.33 -7.97
C SER A 72 18.83 8.64 -6.61
N HIS A 73 20.02 8.61 -6.02
CA HIS A 73 20.24 8.18 -4.64
C HIS A 73 19.34 8.94 -3.65
N ASP A 74 19.24 10.27 -3.78
CA ASP A 74 18.38 11.08 -2.91
C ASP A 74 16.90 10.74 -3.06
N ALA A 75 16.44 10.40 -4.27
CA ALA A 75 15.08 9.93 -4.48
C ALA A 75 14.84 8.59 -3.76
N PHE A 76 15.80 7.67 -3.83
CA PHE A 76 15.76 6.41 -3.09
C PHE A 76 15.70 6.62 -1.57
N MET A 77 16.58 7.47 -1.01
CA MET A 77 16.60 7.76 0.43
C MET A 77 15.30 8.41 0.91
N ARG A 78 14.73 9.30 0.10
CA ARG A 78 13.44 9.94 0.38
C ARG A 78 12.30 8.94 0.44
N VAL A 79 12.09 8.13 -0.61
CA VAL A 79 10.93 7.22 -0.70
C VAL A 79 11.04 6.00 0.21
N THR A 80 12.23 5.68 0.71
CA THR A 80 12.43 4.61 1.70
C THR A 80 12.55 5.14 3.12
N GLY A 81 12.63 6.46 3.31
CA GLY A 81 12.76 7.19 4.58
C GLY A 81 11.69 6.83 5.63
N PRO A 82 11.99 6.98 6.93
CA PRO A 82 10.97 6.86 7.97
C PRO A 82 9.90 7.95 7.85
N ASP A 83 10.30 9.15 7.41
CA ASP A 83 9.43 10.31 7.22
C ASP A 83 8.81 10.37 5.81
N ALA A 84 8.85 9.28 5.04
CA ALA A 84 8.25 9.25 3.72
C ALA A 84 6.73 9.53 3.85
N THR A 85 6.31 10.69 3.35
CA THR A 85 4.95 11.21 3.52
C THR A 85 4.07 10.95 2.30
N ASP A 86 2.82 11.38 2.38
CA ASP A 86 1.88 11.45 1.25
C ASP A 86 2.41 12.26 0.04
N ALA A 87 3.36 13.17 0.25
CA ALA A 87 4.02 13.92 -0.82
C ALA A 87 5.06 13.06 -1.58
N ASP A 88 5.55 12.00 -0.94
CA ASP A 88 6.49 11.04 -1.50
C ASP A 88 5.72 9.91 -2.19
N ALA A 89 4.99 10.29 -3.26
CA ALA A 89 4.18 9.36 -4.04
C ALA A 89 5.01 8.12 -4.43
N GLY A 90 4.55 6.94 -3.98
CA GLY A 90 5.20 5.66 -4.26
C GLY A 90 6.07 5.10 -3.12
N SER A 91 6.10 5.72 -1.94
CA SER A 91 6.74 5.10 -0.77
C SER A 91 5.98 3.85 -0.32
N LEU A 92 6.72 2.83 0.14
CA LEU A 92 6.12 1.58 0.63
C LEU A 92 5.33 1.79 1.93
N ARG A 93 5.76 2.75 2.76
CA ARG A 93 5.10 3.11 4.03
C ARG A 93 3.75 3.77 3.78
N GLU A 94 3.72 4.78 2.90
CA GLU A 94 2.48 5.44 2.50
C GLU A 94 1.48 4.42 1.91
N PHE A 95 1.97 3.55 1.03
CA PHE A 95 1.11 2.54 0.40
C PHE A 95 0.48 1.63 1.45
N ALA A 96 1.28 1.14 2.41
CA ALA A 96 0.81 0.27 3.48
C ALA A 96 -0.23 0.96 4.37
N LEU A 97 0.02 2.22 4.76
CA LEU A 97 -0.90 3.01 5.58
C LEU A 97 -2.24 3.25 4.87
N ARG A 98 -2.21 3.72 3.62
CA ARG A 98 -3.42 3.97 2.83
C ARG A 98 -4.18 2.68 2.54
N ARG A 99 -3.47 1.59 2.25
CA ARG A 99 -4.08 0.28 2.02
C ARG A 99 -4.74 -0.24 3.29
N ARG A 100 -4.10 -0.12 4.44
CA ARG A 100 -4.66 -0.48 5.74
C ARG A 100 -5.95 0.29 6.00
N ALA A 101 -5.91 1.62 5.87
CA ALA A 101 -7.09 2.46 6.10
C ALA A 101 -8.28 2.00 5.24
N PHE A 102 -8.04 1.77 3.94
CA PHE A 102 -9.06 1.24 3.03
C PHE A 102 -9.62 -0.12 3.47
N LEU A 103 -8.76 -1.07 3.86
CA LEU A 103 -9.18 -2.41 4.27
C LEU A 103 -9.98 -2.43 5.58
N LEU A 104 -9.73 -1.46 6.46
CA LEU A 104 -10.42 -1.33 7.75
C LEU A 104 -11.64 -0.42 7.69
N GLY A 105 -11.91 0.21 6.54
CA GLY A 105 -12.98 1.19 6.40
C GLY A 105 -12.72 2.48 7.19
N GLU A 106 -11.47 2.74 7.55
CA GLU A 106 -11.04 4.02 8.09
C GLU A 106 -11.02 5.00 6.90
N GLU A 107 -11.79 6.10 6.96
CA GLU A 107 -11.65 7.12 5.93
C GLU A 107 -10.19 7.57 5.90
N PRO A 108 -9.52 7.59 4.72
CA PRO A 108 -8.20 8.18 4.66
C PRO A 108 -8.35 9.63 5.11
N ALA A 109 -7.48 10.08 6.02
CA ALA A 109 -7.38 11.46 6.47
C ALA A 109 -6.88 12.38 5.32
N SER A 110 -7.57 12.38 4.18
CA SER A 110 -7.38 13.31 3.07
C SER A 110 -8.57 13.19 2.09
N ASN A 111 -9.79 13.36 2.61
CA ASN A 111 -10.92 13.81 1.78
C ASN A 111 -11.40 15.22 2.20
N ALA A 112 -10.56 15.95 2.94
CA ALA A 112 -10.79 17.34 3.30
C ALA A 112 -9.93 18.26 2.43
N ARG A 113 -10.19 18.32 1.11
CA ARG A 113 -10.18 19.57 0.30
C ARG A 113 -11.04 19.37 -0.94
N THR A 114 -12.35 19.48 -0.74
CA THR A 114 -13.26 20.04 -1.73
C THR A 114 -12.73 21.42 -2.15
N GLY A 115 -11.93 21.47 -3.21
CA GLY A 115 -11.67 22.71 -3.93
C GLY A 115 -12.88 23.00 -4.79
N GLY A 116 -13.86 23.72 -4.23
CA GLY A 116 -15.00 24.24 -4.97
C GLY A 116 -14.49 25.13 -6.11
N ILE A 117 -14.64 24.65 -7.36
CA ILE A 117 -14.63 25.52 -8.52
C ILE A 117 -16.05 26.07 -8.63
N ALA A 118 -16.20 27.36 -8.34
CA ALA A 118 -17.43 28.11 -8.51
C ALA A 118 -17.90 28.04 -9.98
N PRO A 119 -19.22 27.95 -10.27
CA PRO A 119 -19.71 28.11 -11.62
C PRO A 119 -19.58 29.58 -12.03
N ASN A 120 -18.78 29.81 -13.07
CA ASN A 120 -18.61 31.13 -13.68
C ASN A 120 -19.96 31.57 -14.28
N ARG A 121 -20.40 32.78 -13.94
CA ARG A 121 -21.49 33.51 -14.61
C ARG A 121 -20.91 34.48 -15.60
#